data_AF-A0A2B4RQA9-F1
#
_entry.id   AF-A0A2B4RQA9-F1
#
_cell.length_a   1.000
_cell.length_b   1.000
_cell.length_c   1.000
_cell.angle_alpha   90.00
_cell.angle_beta   90.00
_cell.angle_gamma   90.00
#
_symmetry.space_group_name_H-M   'P 1'
#
loop_
_entity.id
_entity.type
_entity.pdbx_description
1 polymer ?
#
loop_
_entity_poly.entity_id
_entity_poly.type
_entity_poly.pdbx_seq_one_letter_code
_entity_poly.pdbx_strand_id
1 'polypeptide(L)'
;MSIKLYSSQGLSQEFADSNKNLKGDGAEFTRAVVTSGTWILYTHANYNDNEFGAGPSNHKVLQPGADVNISCVNGSMYLLEDQVEGIILFEHSNYGGERKWFEESCSDVNPYFPSGTAGGVSSDIVLSENQNFAIFTKPNYQGLQQQLDGGKWCVNPGAMSFPNDRLQSFRKK
;
A
#
# COMPACT_ATOMS: atom_id res chain seq x y z
N MET A 1 4.12 -2.17 16.63
CA MET A 1 2.87 -1.62 16.08
C MET A 1 1.69 -2.44 16.60
N SER A 2 0.50 -1.86 16.76
CA SER A 2 -0.67 -2.59 17.28
C SER A 2 -2.00 -1.97 16.83
N ILE A 3 -2.92 -2.85 16.41
CA ILE A 3 -4.32 -2.56 16.13
C ILE A 3 -5.22 -3.60 16.82
N LYS A 4 -6.32 -3.14 17.42
CA LYS A 4 -7.34 -4.00 18.02
C LYS A 4 -8.61 -3.94 17.18
N LEU A 5 -9.06 -5.09 16.71
CA LEU A 5 -10.29 -5.23 15.94
C LEU A 5 -11.40 -5.81 16.83
N TYR A 6 -12.61 -5.31 16.64
CA TYR A 6 -13.80 -5.71 17.41
C TYR A 6 -14.87 -6.26 16.49
N SER A 7 -15.54 -7.33 16.90
CA SER A 7 -16.75 -7.83 16.24
C SER A 7 -17.99 -7.04 16.65
N SER A 8 -19.11 -7.28 15.96
CA SER A 8 -20.43 -6.73 16.33
C SER A 8 -20.89 -7.13 17.74
N GLN A 9 -20.36 -8.22 18.28
CA GLN A 9 -20.66 -8.73 19.63
C GLN A 9 -19.74 -8.13 20.70
N GLY A 10 -18.81 -7.24 20.33
CA GLY A 10 -17.85 -6.63 21.25
C GLY A 10 -16.64 -7.49 21.61
N LEU A 11 -16.53 -8.71 21.06
CA LEU A 11 -15.31 -9.52 21.16
C LEU A 11 -14.18 -8.82 20.39
N SER A 12 -12.96 -8.88 20.92
CA SER A 12 -11.82 -8.19 20.33
C SER A 12 -10.62 -9.10 20.14
N GLN A 13 -9.85 -8.83 19.10
CA GLN A 13 -8.55 -9.44 18.84
C GLN A 13 -7.52 -8.34 18.55
N GLU A 14 -6.33 -8.49 19.10
CA GLU A 14 -5.21 -7.58 18.88
C GLU A 14 -4.24 -8.19 17.87
N PHE A 15 -3.71 -7.34 16.98
CA PHE A 15 -2.79 -7.72 15.93
C PHE A 15 -1.57 -6.80 15.95
N ALA A 16 -0.40 -7.39 15.78
CA ALA A 16 0.87 -6.68 15.67
C ALA A 16 1.45 -6.71 14.26
N ASP A 17 0.87 -7.50 13.35
CA ASP A 17 1.34 -7.74 11.99
C ASP A 17 0.19 -7.74 10.97
N SER A 18 0.56 -7.71 9.69
CA SER A 18 -0.38 -7.84 8.57
C SER A 18 -1.15 -9.15 8.58
N ASN A 19 -2.37 -9.16 8.06
CA ASN A 19 -3.18 -10.38 7.89
C ASN A 19 -3.84 -10.41 6.51
N LYS A 20 -3.59 -11.47 5.74
CA LYS A 20 -4.13 -11.66 4.38
C LYS A 20 -5.59 -12.11 4.36
N ASN A 21 -6.14 -12.62 5.45
CA ASN A 21 -7.51 -13.11 5.51
C ASN A 21 -8.09 -12.95 6.93
N LEU A 22 -8.65 -11.78 7.21
CA LEU A 22 -9.30 -11.48 8.49
C LEU A 22 -10.58 -12.29 8.73
N LYS A 23 -11.13 -12.93 7.70
CA LYS A 23 -12.36 -13.75 7.77
C LYS A 23 -12.09 -15.25 7.81
N GLY A 24 -10.82 -15.69 7.87
CA GLY A 24 -10.42 -17.09 7.73
C GLY A 24 -11.14 -18.04 8.70
N ASP A 25 -11.39 -17.59 9.92
CA ASP A 25 -12.06 -18.38 10.97
C ASP A 25 -13.53 -18.00 11.17
N GLY A 26 -14.16 -17.37 10.16
CA GLY A 26 -15.53 -16.85 10.25
C GLY A 26 -15.66 -15.58 11.09
N ALA A 27 -14.55 -14.91 11.41
CA ALA A 27 -14.55 -13.66 12.15
C ALA A 27 -15.14 -12.52 11.30
N GLU A 28 -15.99 -11.70 11.93
CA GLU A 28 -16.58 -10.51 11.33
C GLU A 28 -16.27 -9.28 12.18
N PHE A 29 -15.16 -8.61 11.86
CA PHE A 29 -14.77 -7.37 12.52
C PHE A 29 -15.53 -6.18 11.94
N THR A 30 -16.01 -5.29 12.80
CA THR A 30 -16.80 -4.11 12.45
C THR A 30 -16.16 -2.80 12.91
N ARG A 31 -15.22 -2.84 13.86
CA ARG A 31 -14.54 -1.66 14.40
C ARG A 31 -13.06 -1.93 14.61
N ALA A 32 -12.23 -0.91 14.37
CA ALA A 32 -10.80 -0.93 14.61
C ALA A 32 -10.40 0.20 15.55
N VAL A 33 -9.48 -0.10 16.47
CA VAL A 33 -8.81 0.86 17.35
C VAL A 33 -7.31 0.72 17.14
N VAL A 34 -6.65 1.75 16.61
CA VAL A 34 -5.22 1.74 16.32
C VAL A 34 -4.45 2.37 17.48
N THR A 35 -3.56 1.60 18.09
CA THR A 35 -2.67 2.10 19.15
C THR A 35 -1.36 2.62 18.57
N SER A 36 -0.78 1.92 17.60
CA SER A 36 0.46 2.32 16.93
C SER A 36 0.57 1.76 15.51
N GLY A 37 1.31 2.46 14.65
CA GLY A 37 1.54 2.11 13.27
C GLY A 37 0.47 2.64 12.32
N THR A 38 0.83 2.68 11.04
CA THR A 38 -0.11 2.98 9.96
C THR A 38 -0.62 1.68 9.36
N TRP A 39 -1.93 1.53 9.26
CA TRP A 39 -2.56 0.30 8.78
C TRP A 39 -3.39 0.60 7.53
N ILE A 40 -3.26 -0.22 6.49
CA ILE A 40 -4.16 -0.20 5.33
C ILE A 40 -5.07 -1.40 5.42
N LEU A 41 -6.37 -1.17 5.57
CA LEU A 41 -7.40 -2.21 5.61
C LEU A 41 -8.07 -2.32 4.26
N TYR A 42 -8.50 -3.52 3.88
CA TYR A 42 -9.06 -3.82 2.57
C TYR A 42 -10.38 -4.59 2.67
N THR A 43 -11.28 -4.38 1.71
CA THR A 43 -12.57 -5.12 1.62
C THR A 43 -12.37 -6.61 1.42
N HIS A 44 -11.41 -7.00 0.59
CA HIS A 44 -11.18 -8.37 0.18
C HIS A 44 -9.94 -8.96 0.83
N ALA A 45 -9.83 -10.29 0.77
CA ALA A 45 -8.64 -10.99 1.21
C ALA A 45 -7.43 -10.63 0.32
N ASN A 46 -6.23 -10.98 0.76
CA ASN A 46 -4.98 -10.79 0.02
C ASN A 46 -4.79 -9.36 -0.49
N TYR A 47 -5.15 -8.34 0.31
CA TYR A 47 -4.91 -6.94 -0.01
C TYR A 47 -5.59 -6.46 -1.30
N ASN A 48 -6.82 -6.93 -1.57
CA ASN A 48 -7.58 -6.67 -2.81
C ASN A 48 -6.85 -7.11 -4.10
N ASP A 49 -5.97 -8.10 -4.04
CA ASP A 49 -5.18 -8.53 -5.20
C ASP A 49 -6.05 -9.05 -6.36
N ASN A 50 -7.00 -9.93 -6.07
CA ASN A 50 -7.93 -10.47 -7.08
C ASN A 50 -8.85 -9.40 -7.70
N GLU A 51 -8.99 -8.25 -7.03
CA GLU A 51 -9.77 -7.12 -7.48
C GLU A 51 -8.91 -6.02 -8.10
N PHE A 52 -7.64 -6.31 -8.42
CA PHE A 52 -6.67 -5.38 -9.00
C PHE A 52 -6.62 -4.05 -8.25
N GLY A 53 -6.59 -4.13 -6.91
CA GLY A 53 -6.54 -2.96 -6.04
C GLY A 53 -7.80 -2.10 -6.15
N ALA A 54 -8.97 -2.75 -6.02
CA ALA A 54 -10.33 -2.20 -5.99
C ALA A 54 -10.44 -0.73 -5.53
N GLY A 55 -11.47 -0.03 -6.01
CA GLY A 55 -11.62 1.43 -5.94
C GLY A 55 -11.50 2.07 -4.54
N PRO A 56 -11.55 3.42 -4.45
CA PRO A 56 -11.24 4.13 -3.20
C PRO A 56 -12.08 3.72 -1.97
N SER A 57 -13.27 3.17 -2.18
CA SER A 57 -14.13 2.65 -1.10
C SER A 57 -13.67 1.31 -0.52
N ASN A 58 -12.77 0.61 -1.21
CA ASN A 58 -12.35 -0.75 -0.87
C ASN A 58 -11.09 -0.81 -0.01
N HIS A 59 -10.60 0.34 0.44
CA HIS A 59 -9.52 0.42 1.42
C HIS A 59 -9.77 1.54 2.42
N LYS A 60 -9.10 1.45 3.57
CA LYS A 60 -8.98 2.56 4.54
C LYS A 60 -7.58 2.59 5.11
N VAL A 61 -6.97 3.77 5.14
CA VAL A 61 -5.72 4.02 5.86
C VAL A 61 -6.06 4.50 7.26
N LEU A 62 -5.53 3.81 8.28
CA LEU A 62 -5.75 4.10 9.68
C LEU A 62 -4.43 4.47 10.35
N GLN A 63 -4.43 5.60 11.04
CA GLN A 63 -3.29 6.16 11.77
C GLN A 63 -3.43 5.90 13.27
N PRO A 64 -2.35 6.02 14.07
CA PRO A 64 -2.43 5.94 15.53
C PRO A 64 -3.52 6.86 16.10
N GLY A 65 -4.32 6.33 17.03
CA GLY A 65 -5.46 7.03 17.62
C GLY A 65 -6.78 6.87 16.86
N ALA A 66 -6.79 6.23 15.69
CA ALA A 66 -8.03 5.93 14.98
C ALA A 66 -8.93 4.99 15.79
N ASP A 67 -10.22 5.32 15.86
CA ASP A 67 -11.30 4.52 16.44
C ASP A 67 -12.50 4.59 15.49
N VAL A 68 -12.60 3.61 14.59
CA VAL A 68 -13.48 3.74 13.42
C VAL A 68 -14.19 2.45 13.06
N ASN A 69 -15.33 2.60 12.38
CA ASN A 69 -16.02 1.49 11.74
C ASN A 69 -15.25 1.00 10.50
N ILE A 70 -15.06 -0.31 10.42
CA ILE A 70 -14.33 -1.00 9.33
C ILE A 70 -15.19 -2.09 8.67
N SER A 71 -16.51 -2.10 8.85
CA SER A 71 -17.36 -3.18 8.32
C SER A 71 -17.28 -3.35 6.80
N CYS A 72 -16.91 -2.30 6.06
CA CYS A 72 -16.69 -2.35 4.62
C CYS A 72 -15.27 -2.74 4.19
N VAL A 73 -14.30 -2.81 5.11
CA VAL A 73 -12.87 -3.07 4.82
C VAL A 73 -12.28 -4.05 5.83
N ASN A 74 -12.92 -5.21 6.00
CA ASN A 74 -12.55 -6.24 6.98
C ASN A 74 -12.12 -7.56 6.33
N GLY A 75 -11.63 -7.54 5.09
CA GLY A 75 -11.16 -8.72 4.37
C GLY A 75 -9.70 -9.04 4.65
N SER A 76 -8.84 -8.02 4.66
CA SER A 76 -7.41 -8.14 4.99
C SER A 76 -6.85 -6.81 5.49
N MET A 77 -5.64 -6.83 6.03
CA MET A 77 -4.95 -5.63 6.48
C MET A 77 -3.44 -5.72 6.32
N TYR A 78 -2.85 -4.59 5.98
CA TYR A 78 -1.42 -4.37 5.86
C TYR A 78 -0.96 -3.40 6.94
N LEU A 79 0.05 -3.79 7.70
CA LEU A 79 0.83 -2.87 8.53
C LEU A 79 1.92 -2.24 7.68
N LEU A 80 1.83 -0.93 7.42
CA LEU A 80 2.85 -0.18 6.69
C LEU A 80 4.21 -0.31 7.38
N GLU A 81 5.29 -0.36 6.59
CA GLU A 81 6.66 -0.39 7.10
C GLU A 81 6.90 0.75 8.10
N ASP A 82 7.58 0.45 9.22
CA ASP A 82 7.96 1.43 10.25
C ASP A 82 9.19 2.27 9.84
N GLN A 83 9.41 2.39 8.54
CA GLN A 83 10.54 3.09 7.97
C GLN A 83 10.16 4.56 7.78
N VAL A 84 11.06 5.46 8.20
CA VAL A 84 10.91 6.91 7.97
C VAL A 84 11.49 7.35 6.63
N GLU A 85 12.16 6.43 5.93
CA GLU A 85 12.77 6.69 4.64
C GLU A 85 12.43 5.62 3.59
N GLY A 86 12.53 6.04 2.33
CA GLY A 86 12.33 5.17 1.17
C GLY A 86 10.98 5.35 0.50
N ILE A 87 10.69 4.42 -0.41
CA ILE A 87 9.45 4.35 -1.17
C ILE A 87 8.89 2.93 -1.10
N ILE A 88 7.58 2.81 -0.99
CA ILE A 88 6.86 1.55 -1.16
C ILE A 88 6.14 1.60 -2.49
N LEU A 89 6.40 0.61 -3.34
CA LEU A 89 5.69 0.42 -4.60
C LEU A 89 4.65 -0.68 -4.43
N PHE A 90 3.50 -0.49 -5.09
CA PHE A 90 2.39 -1.44 -5.08
C PHE A 90 2.02 -1.84 -6.51
N GLU A 91 1.71 -3.11 -6.67
CA GLU A 91 1.26 -3.71 -7.92
C GLU A 91 0.00 -3.01 -8.44
N HIS A 92 -1.00 -2.89 -7.57
CA HIS A 92 -2.29 -2.33 -7.96
C HIS A 92 -2.52 -0.92 -7.43
N SER A 93 -3.54 -0.25 -7.98
CA SER A 93 -4.02 1.01 -7.43
C SER A 93 -4.54 0.80 -6.00
N ASN A 94 -4.78 1.90 -5.29
CA ASN A 94 -5.32 1.92 -3.93
C ASN A 94 -4.49 1.08 -2.95
N TYR A 95 -3.17 1.02 -3.18
CA TYR A 95 -2.20 0.28 -2.37
C TYR A 95 -2.49 -1.22 -2.30
N GLY A 96 -3.10 -1.80 -3.33
CA GLY A 96 -3.45 -3.22 -3.39
C GLY A 96 -2.36 -4.11 -4.00
N GLY A 97 -2.54 -5.43 -3.84
CA GLY A 97 -1.67 -6.44 -4.45
C GLY A 97 -0.32 -6.63 -3.75
N GLU A 98 0.65 -7.15 -4.51
CA GLU A 98 2.02 -7.26 -4.05
C GLU A 98 2.67 -5.89 -3.87
N ARG A 99 3.66 -5.83 -2.98
CA ARG A 99 4.31 -4.58 -2.60
C ARG A 99 5.76 -4.79 -2.21
N LYS A 100 6.54 -3.73 -2.34
CA LYS A 100 7.94 -3.76 -1.92
C LYS A 100 8.43 -2.40 -1.48
N TRP A 101 9.03 -2.36 -0.30
CA TRP A 101 9.78 -1.22 0.18
C TRP A 101 11.19 -1.22 -0.40
N PHE A 102 11.64 -0.02 -0.76
CA PHE A 102 12.99 0.25 -1.18
C PHE A 102 13.52 1.43 -0.38
N GLU A 103 14.60 1.18 0.37
CA GLU A 103 15.36 2.26 0.97
C GLU A 103 16.03 3.06 -0.13
N GLU A 104 16.77 2.42 -1.05
CA GLU A 104 17.64 3.06 -2.04
C GLU A 104 17.09 3.11 -3.47
N SER A 105 17.76 3.87 -4.33
CA SER A 105 17.48 3.89 -5.78
C SER A 105 17.52 2.48 -6.39
N CYS A 106 16.61 2.18 -7.33
CA CYS A 106 16.57 0.90 -8.03
C CYS A 106 16.68 1.09 -9.54
N SER A 107 17.72 0.53 -10.14
CA SER A 107 17.96 0.64 -11.59
C SER A 107 17.09 -0.29 -12.43
N ASP A 108 16.51 -1.33 -11.85
CA ASP A 108 15.57 -2.23 -12.55
C ASP A 108 14.59 -2.85 -11.55
N VAL A 109 13.34 -2.40 -11.58
CA VAL A 109 12.28 -2.93 -10.70
C VAL A 109 11.54 -4.12 -11.30
N ASN A 110 11.77 -4.45 -12.58
CA ASN A 110 11.06 -5.52 -13.29
C ASN A 110 11.10 -6.90 -12.60
N PRO A 111 12.18 -7.29 -11.88
CA PRO A 111 12.16 -8.55 -11.11
C PRO A 111 11.09 -8.63 -10.04
N TYR A 112 10.55 -7.49 -9.58
CA TYR A 112 9.49 -7.39 -8.58
C TYR A 112 8.16 -6.99 -9.20
N PHE A 113 8.19 -6.08 -10.18
CA PHE A 113 7.01 -5.53 -10.85
C PHE A 113 7.19 -5.55 -12.37
N PRO A 114 6.81 -6.63 -13.07
CA PRO A 114 7.01 -6.78 -14.51
C PRO A 114 6.25 -5.72 -15.31
N SER A 115 6.99 -4.76 -15.88
CA SER A 115 6.40 -3.62 -16.60
C SER A 115 5.60 -4.03 -17.83
N GLY A 116 4.48 -3.33 -18.04
CA GLY A 116 3.55 -3.54 -19.15
C GLY A 116 2.64 -4.75 -18.97
N THR A 117 2.57 -5.30 -17.76
CA THR A 117 1.65 -6.38 -17.38
C THR A 117 0.79 -5.94 -16.19
N ALA A 118 -0.22 -6.72 -15.84
CA ALA A 118 -1.04 -6.46 -14.65
C ALA A 118 -0.24 -6.51 -13.33
N GLY A 119 1.00 -7.01 -13.36
CA GLY A 119 1.92 -7.02 -12.22
C GLY A 119 2.86 -5.80 -12.15
N GLY A 120 2.66 -4.78 -12.99
CA GLY A 120 3.45 -3.56 -12.97
C GLY A 120 3.11 -2.68 -11.76
N VAL A 121 3.76 -1.52 -11.62
CA VAL A 121 3.46 -0.59 -10.52
C VAL A 121 2.29 0.32 -10.89
N SER A 122 1.32 0.42 -9.98
CA SER A 122 0.12 1.27 -10.14
C SER A 122 -0.10 2.28 -9.02
N SER A 123 0.51 2.10 -7.85
CA SER A 123 0.48 3.09 -6.76
C SER A 123 1.76 3.08 -5.94
N ASP A 124 2.00 4.16 -5.19
CA ASP A 124 3.19 4.30 -4.35
C ASP A 124 2.92 5.11 -3.08
N ILE A 125 3.83 4.93 -2.12
CA ILE A 125 3.94 5.76 -0.93
C ILE A 125 5.41 6.16 -0.76
N VAL A 126 5.71 7.45 -0.84
CA VAL A 126 7.02 7.99 -0.47
C VAL A 126 7.02 8.24 1.04
N LEU A 127 7.75 7.42 1.79
CA LEU A 127 7.81 7.49 3.26
C LEU A 127 8.66 8.68 3.73
N SER A 128 9.69 9.02 2.97
CA SER A 128 10.56 10.15 3.30
C SER A 128 9.87 11.49 3.07
N GLU A 129 9.69 12.30 4.11
CA GLU A 129 9.15 13.68 3.98
C GLU A 129 10.09 14.62 3.20
N ASN A 130 11.41 14.41 3.31
CA ASN A 130 12.42 15.32 2.77
C ASN A 130 13.17 14.78 1.54
N GLN A 131 12.76 13.64 1.00
CA GLN A 131 13.44 12.96 -0.11
C GLN A 131 12.46 12.70 -1.25
N ASN A 132 12.72 13.33 -2.39
CA ASN A 132 11.96 13.08 -3.61
C ASN A 132 12.55 11.90 -4.39
N PHE A 133 11.74 11.29 -5.24
CA PHE A 133 12.17 10.21 -6.13
C PHE A 133 11.83 10.56 -7.58
N ALA A 134 12.79 10.39 -8.49
CA ALA A 134 12.49 10.39 -9.92
C ALA A 134 12.17 8.96 -10.37
N ILE A 135 11.05 8.76 -11.05
CA ILE A 135 10.60 7.48 -11.60
C ILE A 135 10.70 7.49 -13.12
N PHE A 136 10.96 6.32 -13.72
CA PHE A 136 11.37 6.19 -15.11
C PHE A 136 10.68 5.02 -15.82
N THR A 137 10.30 5.22 -17.09
CA THR A 137 9.61 4.19 -17.87
C THR A 137 10.53 3.14 -18.48
N LYS A 138 11.84 3.24 -18.27
CA LYS A 138 12.81 2.23 -18.66
C LYS A 138 13.78 1.94 -17.52
N PRO A 139 14.47 0.79 -17.54
CA PRO A 139 15.55 0.50 -16.61
C PRO A 139 16.69 1.51 -16.76
N ASN A 140 17.56 1.54 -15.75
CA ASN A 140 18.76 2.36 -15.67
C ASN A 140 18.49 3.88 -15.81
N TYR A 141 17.36 4.33 -15.25
CA TYR A 141 16.98 5.74 -15.16
C TYR A 141 16.77 6.42 -16.52
N GLN A 142 16.17 5.69 -17.46
CA GLN A 142 15.94 6.15 -18.83
C GLN A 142 14.45 6.27 -19.18
N GLY A 143 14.15 6.92 -20.30
CA GLY A 143 12.79 7.06 -20.81
C GLY A 143 12.07 8.28 -20.22
N LEU A 144 10.74 8.20 -20.20
CA LEU A 144 9.91 9.25 -19.60
C LEU A 144 10.21 9.29 -18.10
N GLN A 145 10.44 10.49 -17.59
CA GLN A 145 10.72 10.75 -16.17
C GLN A 145 9.56 11.51 -15.56
N GLN A 146 9.20 11.17 -14.32
CA GLN A 146 8.34 11.96 -13.45
C GLN A 146 8.96 12.05 -12.06
N GLN A 147 8.58 13.06 -11.28
CA GLN A 147 8.97 13.19 -9.87
C GLN A 147 7.80 12.78 -8.96
N LEU A 148 8.14 12.02 -7.93
CA LEU A 148 7.34 11.78 -6.74
C LEU A 148 7.90 12.61 -5.60
N ASP A 149 7.04 13.36 -4.94
CA ASP A 149 7.41 14.26 -3.85
C ASP A 149 7.47 13.50 -2.52
N GLY A 150 8.33 13.95 -1.61
CA GLY A 150 8.43 13.43 -0.26
C GLY A 150 7.11 13.44 0.50
N GLY A 151 6.87 12.42 1.32
CA GLY A 151 5.66 12.26 2.13
C GLY A 151 4.38 12.00 1.33
N LYS A 152 4.47 11.91 -0.01
CA LYS A 152 3.30 11.79 -0.87
C LYS A 152 2.82 10.36 -1.01
N TRP A 153 1.51 10.20 -0.91
CA TRP A 153 0.80 8.95 -1.14
C TRP A 153 0.05 9.04 -2.47
N CYS A 154 0.46 8.25 -3.45
CA CYS A 154 -0.13 8.25 -4.78
C CYS A 154 -1.03 7.03 -4.96
N VAL A 155 -2.34 7.20 -4.75
CA VAL A 155 -3.34 6.11 -4.82
C VAL A 155 -3.45 5.41 -6.18
N ASN A 156 -2.99 6.01 -7.27
CA ASN A 156 -3.14 5.47 -8.63
C ASN A 156 -2.16 6.15 -9.60
N PRO A 157 -2.04 5.70 -10.86
CA PRO A 157 -1.10 6.26 -11.83
C PRO A 157 -1.36 7.73 -12.17
N GLY A 158 -2.63 8.16 -12.09
CA GLY A 158 -3.01 9.56 -12.25
C GLY A 158 -2.42 10.45 -11.15
N ALA A 159 -2.45 10.00 -9.89
CA ALA A 159 -1.82 10.69 -8.77
C ALA A 159 -0.28 10.73 -8.90
N MET A 160 0.31 9.69 -9.48
CA MET A 160 1.73 9.63 -9.85
C MET A 160 2.06 10.54 -11.05
N SER A 161 1.07 10.95 -11.84
CA SER A 161 1.25 11.56 -13.16
C SER A 161 2.14 10.72 -14.08
N PHE A 162 1.95 9.39 -14.04
CA PHE A 162 2.81 8.42 -14.70
C PHE A 162 1.99 7.33 -15.39
N PRO A 163 2.43 6.75 -16.52
CA PRO A 163 1.68 5.69 -17.18
C PRO A 163 1.59 4.41 -16.32
N ASN A 164 0.38 3.83 -16.26
CA ASN A 164 0.10 2.60 -15.50
C ASN A 164 1.02 1.45 -15.91
N ASP A 165 1.48 0.68 -14.94
CA ASP A 165 2.32 -0.52 -15.12
C ASP A 165 3.65 -0.28 -15.82
N ARG A 166 4.09 0.98 -16.01
CA ARG A 166 5.29 1.28 -16.82
C ARG A 166 6.52 1.66 -16.00
N LEU A 167 6.45 1.71 -14.67
CA LEU A 167 7.61 2.06 -13.84
C LEU A 167 8.64 0.93 -13.93
N GLN A 168 9.86 1.26 -14.34
CA GLN A 168 10.94 0.29 -14.53
C GLN A 168 12.23 0.65 -13.77
N SER A 169 12.40 1.91 -13.35
CA SER A 169 13.45 2.28 -12.41
C SER A 169 13.10 3.57 -11.68
N PHE A 170 13.78 3.83 -10.56
CA PHE A 170 13.63 5.08 -9.81
C PHE A 170 14.91 5.47 -9.08
N ARG A 171 15.12 6.78 -8.90
CA ARG A 171 16.32 7.34 -8.27
C ARG A 171 15.97 8.35 -7.19
N LYS A 172 16.58 8.23 -6.02
CA LYS A 172 16.62 9.30 -5.00
C LYS A 172 17.19 10.59 -5.61
N LYS A 173 16.72 11.73 -5.14
CA LYS A 173 17.08 13.07 -5.64
C LYS A 173 17.72 13.96 -4.61
#